data_AF-A0A521XXF6-F1
#
_entry.id   AF-A0A521XXF6-F1
#
_cell.length_a   1.000
_cell.length_b   1.000
_cell.length_c   1.000
_cell.angle_alpha   90.00
_cell.angle_beta   90.00
_cell.angle_gamma   90.00
#
_symmetry.space_group_name_H-M   'P 1'
#
loop_
_entity.id
_entity.type
_entity.pdbx_description
1 polymer ?
#
loop_
_entity_poly.entity_id
_entity_poly.type
_entity_poly.pdbx_seq_one_letter_code
_entity_poly.pdbx_strand_id
1 'polypeptide(L)'
;KTLQEREWIRVLGYRDAPGKPAIYGTTKTFLDHFNLTSLADLPTLAEFKNLEAQEAQLQVQLALEHSDVGPSDSDAIPEENEALATG
;
A
#
# COMPACT_ATOMS: atom_id res chain seq x y z
N LYS A 1 -23.72 -11.22 -4.04
CA LYS A 1 -24.47 -11.64 -2.81
C LYS A 1 -23.55 -11.97 -1.64
N THR A 2 -22.24 -11.97 -1.83
CA THR A 2 -21.22 -12.43 -0.88
C THR A 2 -21.22 -11.74 0.48
N LEU A 3 -21.58 -10.45 0.56
CA LEU A 3 -21.57 -9.70 1.82
C LEU A 3 -22.75 -10.05 2.76
N GLN A 4 -23.93 -10.31 2.20
CA GLN A 4 -25.10 -10.74 2.98
C GLN A 4 -24.95 -12.20 3.42
N GLU A 5 -24.40 -13.05 2.55
CA GLU A 5 -24.15 -14.47 2.84
C GLU A 5 -23.12 -14.67 3.97
N ARG A 6 -22.16 -13.73 4.10
CA ARG A 6 -21.18 -13.70 5.20
C ARG A 6 -21.71 -13.01 6.45
N GLU A 7 -22.98 -12.61 6.45
CA GLU A 7 -23.62 -11.84 7.52
C GLU A 7 -22.91 -10.52 7.86
N TRP A 8 -22.14 -9.95 6.94
CA TRP A 8 -21.45 -8.67 7.17
C TRP A 8 -22.38 -7.46 7.03
N ILE A 9 -23.42 -7.60 6.20
CA ILE A 9 -24.45 -6.58 6.02
C ILE A 9 -25.85 -7.17 6.13
N ARG A 10 -26.79 -6.36 6.60
CA ARG A 10 -28.21 -6.72 6.72
C ARG A 10 -29.11 -5.58 6.24
N VAL A 11 -30.36 -5.88 5.94
CA VAL A 11 -31.38 -4.85 5.66
C VAL A 11 -31.80 -4.22 6.99
N LEU A 12 -31.63 -2.90 7.11
CA LEU A 12 -32.09 -2.12 8.27
C LEU A 12 -33.54 -1.65 8.11
N GLY A 13 -34.04 -1.59 6.88
CA GLY A 13 -35.40 -1.18 6.57
C GLY A 13 -35.54 -0.79 5.11
N TYR A 14 -36.63 -0.10 4.79
CA TYR A 14 -36.90 0.40 3.45
C TYR A 14 -37.15 1.90 3.53
N ARG A 15 -36.58 2.66 2.59
CA ARG A 15 -36.81 4.10 2.52
C ARG A 15 -38.24 4.38 2.07
N ASP A 16 -38.87 5.40 2.66
CA ASP A 16 -40.16 5.91 2.21
C ASP A 16 -40.00 6.82 0.99
N ALA A 17 -39.73 6.19 -0.16
CA ALA A 17 -39.54 6.81 -1.46
C ALA A 17 -40.17 5.91 -2.54
N PRO A 18 -40.53 6.43 -3.72
CA PRO A 18 -41.06 5.61 -4.80
C PRO A 18 -40.10 4.47 -5.15
N GLY A 19 -40.61 3.24 -5.12
CA GLY A 19 -39.82 2.01 -5.28
C GLY A 19 -39.28 1.41 -3.98
N LYS A 20 -39.50 2.04 -2.82
CA LYS A 20 -39.15 1.57 -1.46
C LYS A 20 -37.78 0.86 -1.41
N PRO A 21 -36.66 1.54 -1.72
CA PRO A 21 -35.36 0.89 -1.77
C PRO A 21 -34.94 0.40 -0.38
N ALA A 22 -34.34 -0.80 -0.34
CA ALA A 22 -33.79 -1.37 0.89
C ALA A 22 -32.58 -0.57 1.39
N ILE A 23 -32.57 -0.26 2.68
CA ILE A 23 -31.44 0.33 3.40
C ILE A 23 -30.61 -0.80 3.97
N TYR A 24 -29.32 -0.82 3.65
CA TYR A 24 -28.38 -1.78 4.21
C TYR A 24 -27.53 -1.15 5.31
N GLY A 25 -27.14 -1.95 6.29
CA GLY A 25 -26.19 -1.58 7.32
C GLY A 25 -25.27 -2.73 7.67
N THR A 26 -24.15 -2.42 8.29
CA THR A 26 -23.18 -3.40 8.80
C THR A 26 -23.70 -4.09 10.06
N THR A 27 -23.14 -5.25 10.35
CA THR A 27 -23.49 -6.08 11.52
C THR A 27 -22.34 -6.11 12.53
N LYS A 28 -22.55 -6.77 13.68
CA LYS A 28 -21.46 -7.07 14.61
C LYS A 28 -20.41 -8.00 13.99
N THR A 29 -20.83 -8.98 13.18
CA THR A 29 -19.92 -9.88 12.47
C THR A 29 -18.93 -9.12 11.58
N PHE A 30 -19.37 -8.02 10.97
CA PHE A 30 -18.47 -7.12 10.25
C PHE A 30 -17.45 -6.49 11.21
N LEU A 31 -17.90 -5.89 12.31
CA LEU A 31 -17.01 -5.28 13.31
C LEU A 31 -16.00 -6.27 13.88
N ASP A 32 -16.45 -7.47 14.24
CA ASP A 32 -15.61 -8.54 14.77
C ASP A 32 -14.56 -8.99 13.74
N HIS A 33 -14.92 -9.07 12.45
CA HIS A 33 -13.99 -9.45 11.39
C HIS A 33 -12.91 -8.40 11.14
N PHE A 34 -13.23 -7.12 11.27
CA PHE A 34 -12.29 -6.01 11.13
C PHE A 34 -11.64 -5.60 12.46
N ASN A 35 -11.88 -6.34 13.55
CA ASN A 35 -11.42 -6.03 14.90
C ASN A 35 -11.77 -4.60 15.36
N LEU A 36 -12.95 -4.11 14.96
CA LEU A 36 -13.46 -2.79 15.32
C LEU A 36 -14.41 -2.88 16.52
N THR A 37 -14.33 -1.89 17.42
CA THR A 37 -15.30 -1.80 18.52
C THR A 37 -16.56 -1.04 18.08
N SER A 38 -16.40 -0.08 17.17
CA SER A 38 -17.49 0.72 16.62
C SER A 38 -17.24 1.13 15.17
N LEU A 39 -18.29 1.60 14.49
CA LEU A 39 -18.16 2.17 13.13
C LEU A 39 -17.41 3.51 13.11
N ALA A 40 -17.27 4.16 14.27
CA ALA A 40 -16.52 5.41 14.38
C ALA A 40 -15.01 5.18 14.34
N ASP A 41 -14.56 3.95 14.61
CA ASP A 41 -13.14 3.55 14.55
C ASP A 41 -12.68 3.26 13.11
N LEU A 42 -13.57 3.42 12.12
CA LEU A 42 -13.20 3.30 10.72
C LEU A 42 -12.31 4.49 10.31
N PRO A 43 -11.16 4.23 9.67
CA PRO A 43 -10.35 5.30 9.12
C PRO A 43 -11.14 6.10 8.09
N THR A 44 -10.89 7.40 8.04
CA THR A 44 -11.49 8.28 7.05
C THR A 44 -10.95 7.96 5.65
N LEU A 45 -11.70 8.34 4.62
CA LEU A 45 -11.26 8.16 3.22
C LEU A 45 -9.92 8.87 2.92
N ALA A 46 -9.63 9.97 3.63
CA ALA A 46 -8.36 10.68 3.47
C ALA A 46 -7.19 9.89 4.07
N GLU A 47 -7.39 9.31 5.26
CA GLU A 47 -6.38 8.47 5.92
C GLU A 47 -6.11 7.19 5.12
N PHE A 48 -7.15 6.62 4.47
CA PHE A 48 -6.99 5.44 3.62
C PHE A 48 -6.06 5.69 2.43
N LYS A 49 -6.23 6.83 1.75
CA LYS A 49 -5.35 7.23 0.63
C LYS A 49 -3.92 7.50 1.08
N ASN A 50 -3.75 8.04 2.28
CA ASN A 50 -2.42 8.27 2.84
C ASN A 50 -1.71 6.94 3.16
N LEU A 51 -2.46 5.92 3.59
CA LEU A 51 -1.93 4.59 3.86
C LEU A 51 -1.43 3.92 2.58
N GLU A 52 -2.21 3.95 1.49
CA GLU A 52 -1.79 3.45 0.17
C GLU A 52 -0.56 4.19 -0.37
N ALA A 53 -0.53 5.52 -0.20
CA ALA A 53 0.62 6.32 -0.61
C ALA A 53 1.87 6.00 0.21
N GLN A 54 1.75 5.82 1.52
CA GLN A 54 2.85 5.39 2.38
C GLN A 54 3.33 3.99 2.03
N GLU A 55 2.43 3.05 1.78
CA GLU A 55 2.79 1.69 1.40
C GLU A 55 3.57 1.68 0.08
N ALA A 56 3.12 2.43 -0.92
CA ALA A 56 3.84 2.59 -2.19
C ALA A 56 5.24 3.21 -1.99
N GLN A 57 5.36 4.22 -1.11
CA GLN A 57 6.65 4.84 -0.77
C GLN A 57 7.58 3.87 -0.05
N LEU A 58 7.07 3.10 0.92
CA LEU A 58 7.80 2.04 1.63
C LEU A 58 8.31 0.97 0.65
N GLN A 59 7.48 0.55 -0.30
CA GLN A 59 7.87 -0.42 -1.32
C GLN A 59 9.00 0.11 -2.22
N VAL A 60 8.95 1.38 -2.62
CA VAL A 60 10.03 2.02 -3.39
C VAL A 60 11.32 2.12 -2.55
N GLN A 61 11.22 2.54 -1.29
CA GLN A 61 12.36 2.65 -0.39
C GLN A 61 13.04 1.29 -0.17
N LEU A 62 12.25 0.24 0.08
CA LEU A 62 12.73 -1.13 0.19
C LEU A 62 13.40 -1.58 -1.12
N ALA A 63 12.80 -1.31 -2.28
CA ALA A 63 13.40 -1.65 -3.57
C ALA A 63 14.76 -0.96 -3.80
N LEU A 64 14.92 0.27 -3.32
CA LEU A 64 16.17 1.04 -3.42
C LEU A 64 17.25 0.59 -2.41
N GLU A 65 16.86 0.21 -1.19
CA GLU A 65 17.80 -0.35 -0.19
C GLU A 65 18.33 -1.74 -0.59
N HIS A 66 17.56 -2.52 -1.35
CA HIS A 66 18.01 -3.80 -1.89
C HIS A 66 18.81 -3.65 -3.19
N SER A 67 19.01 -2.42 -3.68
CA SER A 67 19.87 -2.10 -4.83
C SER A 67 21.18 -1.45 -4.39
N ASP A 68 22.02 -2.19 -3.67
CA ASP A 68 23.48 -1.96 -3.59
C ASP A 68 24.14 -2.90 -4.61
N VAL A 69 24.40 -2.46 -5.86
CA VAL A 69 25.69 -1.90 -6.36
C VAL A 69 26.92 -2.15 -5.48
N GLY A 70 27.72 -3.17 -5.83
CA GLY A 70 29.15 -3.13 -5.54
C GLY A 70 29.88 -2.28 -6.59
N PRO A 71 30.63 -1.21 -6.21
CA PRO A 71 31.38 -0.41 -7.17
C PRO A 71 32.83 -0.90 -7.35
N SER A 72 33.31 -0.76 -8.59
CA SER A 72 34.67 -0.35 -8.94
C SER A 72 35.81 -1.37 -8.84
N ASP A 73 36.12 -2.01 -9.96
CA ASP A 73 37.52 -2.27 -10.35
C ASP A 73 37.74 -1.60 -11.73
N SER A 74 37.89 -0.28 -11.69
CA SER A 74 38.43 0.52 -12.78
C SER A 74 39.53 1.38 -12.19
N ASP A 75 40.62 0.72 -11.81
CA ASP A 75 41.83 1.38 -11.36
C ASP A 75 42.54 1.99 -12.58
N ALA A 76 42.39 3.32 -12.66
CA ALA A 76 43.24 4.35 -13.24
C ALA A 76 44.42 3.97 -14.16
N ILE A 77 44.42 4.54 -15.37
CA ILE A 77 45.63 4.98 -16.10
C ILE A 77 45.64 6.52 -16.00
N PRO A 78 46.68 7.14 -15.42
CA PRO A 78 47.70 7.85 -16.24
C PRO A 78 49.08 7.93 -15.53
N GLU A 79 50.22 8.38 -16.05
CA GLU A 79 50.90 8.60 -17.34
C GLU A 79 52.32 9.12 -16.95
N GLU A 80 53.27 9.24 -17.89
CA GLU A 80 54.59 9.94 -17.81
C GLU A 80 55.81 9.17 -17.26
N ASN A 81 57.01 9.15 -17.87
CA ASN A 81 57.55 9.58 -19.17
C ASN A 81 58.94 8.93 -19.43
N GLU A 82 59.33 8.81 -20.72
CA GLU A 82 60.68 8.91 -21.34
C GLU A 82 61.92 8.24 -20.66
N ALA A 83 62.84 7.51 -21.33
CA ALA A 83 63.41 7.67 -22.65
C ALA A 83 64.20 6.41 -23.10
N LEU A 84 64.50 6.39 -24.40
CA LEU A 84 65.23 5.40 -25.20
C LEU A 84 66.65 5.06 -24.72
N ALA A 85 67.09 3.80 -24.92
CA ALA A 85 68.42 3.50 -25.48
C ALA A 85 68.56 2.03 -25.94
N THR A 86 68.92 1.89 -27.21
CA THR A 86 69.49 0.75 -27.93
C THR A 86 70.50 -0.08 -27.12
N GLY A 87 70.47 -1.41 -27.33
CA GLY A 87 71.54 -2.36 -27.00
C GLY A 87 71.36 -3.67 -27.75
#